data_AF-A0A7H4MVZ3-F1
#
_entry.id   AF-A0A7H4MVZ3-F1
#
_cell.length_a   1.000
_cell.length_b   1.000
_cell.length_c   1.000
_cell.angle_alpha   90.00
_cell.angle_beta   90.00
_cell.angle_gamma   90.00
#
_symmetry.space_group_name_H-M   'P 1'
#
loop_
_entity.id
_entity.type
_entity.pdbx_description
1 polymer ?
#
loop_
_entity_poly.entity_id
_entity_poly.type
_entity_poly.pdbx_seq_one_letter_code
_entity_poly.pdbx_strand_id
1 'polypeptide(L)'
;MNNIQDEIDLVGESAASIDAYAATDPGECFAVLSEYFFSAPELFAPRFPALWQRFCLFYRQDPLERLRENTPPDDGDSPAVH
;
A
#
# COMPACT_ATOMS: atom_id res chain seq x y z
N MET A 1 23.60 -33.53 -4.81
CA MET A 1 23.96 -32.17 -5.25
C MET A 1 22.80 -31.60 -6.04
N ASN A 2 22.39 -30.38 -5.70
CA ASN A 2 21.39 -29.55 -6.38
C ASN A 2 19.95 -29.75 -5.91
N ASN A 3 19.63 -29.28 -4.70
CA ASN A 3 18.26 -29.12 -4.24
C ASN A 3 18.10 -27.85 -3.40
N ILE A 4 18.71 -26.75 -3.87
CA ILE A 4 18.70 -25.43 -3.22
C ILE A 4 18.30 -24.34 -4.24
N GLN A 5 18.29 -24.66 -5.54
CA GLN A 5 18.08 -23.66 -6.59
C GLN A 5 16.60 -23.42 -6.93
N ASP A 6 15.68 -24.28 -6.46
CA ASP A 6 14.26 -24.23 -6.85
C ASP A 6 13.38 -23.45 -5.86
N GLU A 7 13.84 -23.23 -4.63
CA GLU A 7 13.07 -22.51 -3.59
C GLU A 7 13.25 -20.98 -3.67
N ILE A 8 14.19 -20.51 -4.48
CA ILE A 8 14.54 -19.08 -4.61
C ILE A 8 13.72 -18.36 -5.70
N ASP A 9 13.06 -19.11 -6.57
CA ASP A 9 12.25 -18.54 -7.66
C ASP A 9 10.81 -18.26 -7.22
N LEU A 10 10.29 -18.99 -6.22
CA LEU A 10 8.88 -18.88 -5.81
C LEU A 10 8.60 -17.71 -4.84
N VAL A 11 9.62 -17.12 -4.22
CA VAL A 11 9.48 -16.05 -3.21
C VAL A 11 10.00 -14.69 -3.74
N GLY A 12 10.57 -14.66 -4.94
CA GLY A 12 11.32 -13.50 -5.47
C GLY A 12 10.46 -12.37 -6.06
N GLU A 13 9.31 -12.67 -6.66
CA GLU A 13 8.58 -11.63 -7.43
C GLU A 13 7.29 -11.11 -6.77
N SER A 14 6.74 -11.81 -5.76
CA SER A 14 5.48 -11.39 -5.09
C SER A 14 5.69 -10.81 -3.68
N ALA A 15 6.90 -10.86 -3.13
CA ALA A 15 7.21 -10.33 -1.80
C ALA A 15 7.75 -8.89 -1.82
N ALA A 16 8.34 -8.44 -2.93
CA ALA A 16 8.81 -7.07 -3.11
C ALA A 16 7.66 -6.16 -3.57
N SER A 17 6.76 -5.82 -2.65
CA SER A 17 5.76 -4.74 -2.86
C SER A 17 6.34 -3.35 -2.94
N ILE A 18 7.60 -3.21 -2.59
CA ILE A 18 8.36 -2.00 -2.79
C ILE A 18 9.13 -2.26 -4.07
N ASP A 19 8.82 -1.47 -5.08
CA ASP A 19 9.50 -1.44 -6.37
C ASP A 19 11.00 -1.63 -6.18
N ALA A 20 11.65 -2.47 -6.99
CA ALA A 20 13.08 -2.74 -6.89
C ALA A 20 13.92 -1.45 -6.91
N TYR A 21 13.40 -0.36 -7.48
CA TYR A 21 14.02 0.97 -7.46
C TYR A 21 14.05 1.61 -6.06
N ALA A 22 13.02 1.42 -5.26
CA ALA A 22 12.96 1.92 -3.88
C ALA A 22 13.90 1.17 -2.93
N ALA A 23 14.44 0.01 -3.31
CA ALA A 23 15.50 -0.67 -2.58
C ALA A 23 16.91 -0.15 -2.94
N THR A 24 17.03 0.75 -3.92
CA THR A 24 18.33 1.18 -4.49
C THR A 24 18.89 2.41 -3.79
N ASP A 25 18.05 3.38 -3.42
CA ASP A 25 18.45 4.58 -2.67
C ASP A 25 17.34 5.03 -1.69
N PRO A 26 17.65 5.48 -0.46
CA PRO A 26 16.65 5.95 0.50
C PRO A 26 15.80 7.12 0.01
N GLY A 27 16.33 7.99 -0.86
CA GLY A 27 15.59 9.11 -1.45
C GLY A 27 14.56 8.65 -2.48
N GLU A 28 14.95 7.72 -3.36
CA GLU A 28 14.03 7.10 -4.32
C GLU A 28 12.95 6.28 -3.61
N CYS A 29 13.31 5.60 -2.52
CA CYS A 29 12.34 4.92 -1.64
C CYS A 29 11.27 5.89 -1.13
N PHE A 30 11.71 7.04 -0.62
CA PHE A 30 10.81 8.06 -0.13
C PHE A 30 9.91 8.63 -1.24
N ALA A 31 10.46 8.87 -2.43
CA ALA A 31 9.70 9.37 -3.58
C ALA A 31 8.60 8.38 -4.02
N VAL A 32 8.96 7.11 -4.22
CA VAL A 32 8.00 6.06 -4.60
C VAL A 32 6.93 5.89 -3.53
N LEU A 33 7.29 5.79 -2.25
CA LEU A 33 6.31 5.67 -1.17
C LEU A 33 5.42 6.91 -1.03
N SER A 34 5.92 8.09 -1.37
CA SER A 34 5.11 9.31 -1.41
C SER A 34 4.09 9.25 -2.54
N GLU A 35 4.42 8.68 -3.69
CA GLU A 35 3.45 8.43 -4.76
C GLU A 35 2.32 7.53 -4.27
N TYR A 36 2.66 6.34 -3.72
CA TYR A 36 1.66 5.41 -3.17
C TYR A 36 0.83 6.04 -2.06
N PHE A 37 1.42 6.88 -1.21
CA PHE A 37 0.71 7.58 -0.15
C PHE A 37 -0.45 8.45 -0.67
N PHE A 38 -0.29 9.10 -1.83
CA PHE A 38 -1.32 9.96 -2.40
C PHE A 38 -2.20 9.28 -3.45
N SER A 39 -1.68 8.31 -4.20
CA SER A 39 -2.37 7.68 -5.32
C SER A 39 -3.12 6.39 -4.95
N ALA A 40 -2.57 5.58 -4.03
CA ALA A 40 -3.11 4.28 -3.64
C ALA A 40 -2.88 3.99 -2.14
N PRO A 41 -3.41 4.82 -1.22
CA PRO A 41 -3.19 4.70 0.22
C PRO A 41 -3.66 3.36 0.79
N GLU A 42 -4.66 2.72 0.18
CA GLU A 42 -5.21 1.41 0.56
C GLU A 42 -4.24 0.25 0.36
N LEU A 43 -3.23 0.39 -0.51
CA LEU A 43 -2.17 -0.60 -0.70
C LEU A 43 -1.00 -0.35 0.26
N PHE A 44 -0.74 0.92 0.59
CA PHE A 44 0.40 1.30 1.43
C PHE A 44 0.13 1.11 2.92
N ALA A 45 -1.00 1.61 3.43
CA ALA A 45 -1.34 1.59 4.85
C ALA A 45 -1.36 0.19 5.50
N PRO A 46 -2.02 -0.84 4.94
CA PRO A 46 -2.04 -2.17 5.55
C PRO A 46 -0.68 -2.88 5.44
N ARG A 47 0.14 -2.51 4.44
CA ARG A 47 1.40 -3.20 4.18
C ARG A 47 2.55 -2.70 5.04
N PHE A 48 2.60 -1.40 5.34
CA PHE A 48 3.64 -0.80 6.17
C PHE A 48 3.06 0.16 7.21
N PRO A 49 2.30 -0.32 8.21
CA PRO A 49 1.55 0.54 9.13
C PRO A 49 2.43 1.48 9.95
N ALA A 50 3.62 1.03 10.37
CA ALA A 50 4.56 1.87 11.12
C ALA A 50 5.15 3.00 10.26
N LEU A 51 5.31 2.78 8.94
CA LEU A 51 5.83 3.78 8.01
C LEU A 51 4.72 4.74 7.57
N TRP A 52 3.52 4.22 7.34
CA TRP A 52 2.31 5.01 7.10
C TRP A 52 2.11 6.07 8.18
N GLN A 53 2.18 5.70 9.47
CA GLN A 53 2.07 6.65 10.58
C GLN A 53 3.11 7.78 10.50
N ARG A 54 4.35 7.48 10.09
CA ARG A 54 5.40 8.50 9.92
C ARG A 54 5.10 9.43 8.76
N PHE A 55 4.57 8.90 7.66
CA PHE A 55 4.13 9.71 6.51
C PHE A 55 2.95 10.61 6.87
N CYS A 56 1.96 10.11 7.62
CA CYS A 56 0.86 10.93 8.11
C CYS A 56 1.36 12.07 9.02
N LEU A 57 2.34 11.81 9.88
CA LEU A 57 2.95 12.84 10.73
C LEU A 57 3.76 13.86 9.90
N PHE A 58 4.52 13.39 8.91
CA PHE A 58 5.34 14.23 8.04
C PHE A 58 4.50 15.14 7.13
N TYR A 59 3.55 14.56 6.39
CA TYR A 59 2.67 15.30 5.47
C TYR A 59 1.48 15.97 6.15
N ARG A 60 1.23 15.66 7.43
CA ARG A 60 0.09 16.16 8.23
C ARG A 60 -1.26 15.89 7.56
N GLN A 61 -1.37 14.77 6.85
CA GLN A 61 -2.55 14.34 6.10
C GLN A 61 -2.79 12.85 6.34
N ASP A 62 -4.04 12.42 6.22
CA ASP A 62 -4.41 11.00 6.16
C ASP A 62 -5.28 10.74 4.90
N PRO A 63 -4.65 10.37 3.77
CA PRO A 63 -5.37 10.11 2.53
C PRO A 63 -6.32 8.91 2.60
N LEU A 64 -6.05 7.94 3.49
CA LEU A 64 -6.91 6.77 3.65
C LEU A 64 -8.24 7.15 4.32
N GLU A 65 -8.19 7.98 5.37
CA GLU A 65 -9.40 8.53 5.99
C GLU A 65 -10.23 9.34 5.00
N ARG A 66 -9.59 10.15 4.16
CA ARG A 66 -10.27 10.90 3.08
C ARG A 66 -11.00 9.98 2.10
N LEU A 67 -10.41 8.83 1.75
CA LEU A 67 -11.04 7.86 0.85
C LEU A 67 -12.27 7.20 1.50
N ARG A 68 -12.19 6.92 2.80
CA ARG A 68 -13.31 6.38 3.59
C ARG A 68 -14.49 7.36 3.67
N GLU A 69 -14.21 8.66 3.85
CA GLU A 69 -15.25 9.70 3.86
C GLU A 69 -15.94 9.88 2.50
N ASN A 70 -15.20 9.69 1.40
CA ASN A 70 -15.72 9.79 0.03
C ASN A 70 -16.44 8.53 -0.47
N THR A 71 -16.33 7.41 0.24
CA THR A 71 -17.09 6.20 -0.09
C THR A 71 -18.44 6.31 0.62
N PRO A 72 -19.56 6.51 -0.11
CA PRO A 72 -20.86 6.53 0.54
C PRO A 72 -21.07 5.21 1.30
N PRO A 73 -21.73 5.23 2.47
CA PRO A 73 -22.13 3.98 3.11
C PRO A 73 -22.90 3.16 2.08
N ASP A 74 -22.53 1.89 1.96
CA ASP A 74 -23.30 0.90 1.22
C ASP A 74 -24.68 0.81 1.90
N ASP A 75 -25.62 1.64 1.47
CA ASP A 75 -27.04 1.54 1.81
C ASP A 75 -27.56 0.27 1.10
N GLY A 76 -27.25 -0.88 1.69
CA GLY A 76 -27.79 -2.19 1.35
C GLY A 76 -29.28 -2.34 1.69
N ASP A 77 -30.05 -1.25 1.72
CA ASP A 77 -31.51 -1.24 1.85
C ASP A 77 -32.12 -0.56 0.62
N SER A 78 -32.09 -1.27 -0.50
CA SER A 78 -33.05 -0.97 -1.57
C SER A 78 -34.44 -1.32 -1.04
N PRO A 79 -35.39 -0.37 -0.90
CA PRO A 79 -36.72 -0.72 -0.48
C PRO A 79 -37.32 -1.57 -1.59
N ALA A 80 -37.73 -2.80 -1.24
CA ALA A 80 -38.47 -3.66 -2.13
C ALA A 80 -39.74 -2.93 -2.59
N VAL A 81 -39.72 -2.43 -3.83
CA VAL A 81 -40.92 -1.96 -4.52
C VAL A 81 -41.74 -3.20 -4.88
N HIS A 82 -42.87 -3.37 -4.20
CA HIS A 82 -43.90 -4.34 -4.57
C HIS A 82 -45.29 -3.71 -4.47
#